data_AF-B8EQ06-F1
#
_entry.id   AF-B8EQ06-F1
#
_cell.length_a   1.000
_cell.length_b   1.000
_cell.length_c   1.000
_cell.angle_alpha   90.00
_cell.angle_beta   90.00
_cell.angle_gamma   90.00
#
_symmetry.space_group_name_H-M   'P 1'
#
loop_
_entity.id
_entity.type
_entity.pdbx_description
1 polymer ?
#
loop_
_entity_poly.entity_id
_entity_poly.type
_entity_poly.pdbx_seq_one_letter_code
_entity_poly.pdbx_strand_id
1 'polypeptide(L)'
;MDDRILKAFDDEIGYLRDRLVKLEKSRAHYVELMQVQSRENTVGTDLRNVTLSLSQETAVINRAVISGWKQLGSVARRGSNNQVVYDRVLKVLETFEEPVSTADLLRSLRAANIEIGGKDPRNTLSAMLSTSPLFQSNGRAGWTLRTDNPSHRNAPSEAKPDVEEEFEGFAEPDEPAEVRTERVGISNEHRVAPPLANMAPDGRGPLAPKN
;
A
#
# COMPACT_ATOMS: atom_id res chain seq x y z
N MET A 1 1.54 3.39 -10.83
CA MET A 1 2.55 2.83 -9.92
C MET A 1 3.64 3.87 -9.89
N ASP A 2 3.99 4.43 -8.74
CA ASP A 2 4.90 5.60 -8.69
C ASP A 2 6.26 5.28 -9.28
N ASP A 3 6.73 6.14 -10.20
CA ASP A 3 8.06 6.03 -10.80
C ASP A 3 9.17 6.09 -9.74
N ARG A 4 8.92 6.74 -8.61
CA ARG A 4 9.84 6.76 -7.46
C ARG A 4 10.00 5.38 -6.81
N ILE A 5 8.92 4.61 -6.72
CA ILE A 5 8.95 3.25 -6.15
C ILE A 5 9.68 2.32 -7.12
N LEU A 6 9.38 2.42 -8.42
CA LEU A 6 10.08 1.63 -9.45
C LEU A 6 11.58 1.95 -9.46
N LYS A 7 11.95 3.23 -9.38
CA LYS A 7 13.34 3.66 -9.30
C LYS A 7 14.05 3.12 -8.05
N ALA A 8 13.40 3.16 -6.88
CA ALA A 8 13.99 2.60 -5.65
C ALA A 8 14.25 1.09 -5.76
N PHE A 9 13.33 0.35 -6.40
CA PHE A 9 13.55 -1.07 -6.71
C PHE A 9 14.69 -1.29 -7.70
N ASP A 10 14.78 -0.47 -8.75
CA ASP A 10 15.88 -0.57 -9.73
C ASP A 10 17.24 -0.26 -9.09
N ASP A 11 17.30 0.73 -8.20
CA ASP A 11 18.50 1.09 -7.44
C ASP A 11 18.91 -0.05 -6.48
N GLU A 12 17.94 -0.68 -5.79
CA GLU A 12 18.19 -1.83 -4.93
C GLU A 12 18.66 -3.06 -5.72
N ILE A 13 18.05 -3.34 -6.87
CA ILE A 13 18.47 -4.41 -7.79
C ILE A 13 19.89 -4.14 -8.30
N GLY A 14 20.20 -2.88 -8.65
CA GLY A 14 21.54 -2.45 -9.05
C GLY A 14 22.57 -2.72 -7.96
N TYR A 15 22.30 -2.27 -6.74
CA TYR A 15 23.17 -2.51 -5.59
C TYR A 15 23.43 -4.00 -5.33
N LEU A 16 22.39 -4.84 -5.42
CA LEU A 16 22.52 -6.28 -5.23
C LEU A 16 23.38 -6.93 -6.31
N ARG A 17 23.25 -6.50 -7.57
CA ARG A 17 24.11 -6.97 -8.68
C ARG A 17 25.57 -6.61 -8.47
N ASP A 18 25.86 -5.37 -8.09
CA ASP A 18 27.22 -4.92 -7.82
C ASP A 18 27.86 -5.69 -6.66
N ARG A 19 27.09 -5.97 -5.62
CA ARG A 19 27.54 -6.79 -4.49
C ARG A 19 27.85 -8.23 -4.91
N LEU A 20 27.04 -8.81 -5.79
CA LEU A 20 27.28 -10.16 -6.33
C LEU A 20 28.60 -10.22 -7.11
N VAL A 21 28.83 -9.25 -8.00
CA VAL A 21 30.08 -9.17 -8.78
C VAL A 21 31.31 -9.02 -7.87
N LYS A 22 31.21 -8.22 -6.79
CA LYS A 22 32.29 -8.10 -5.80
C LYS A 22 32.59 -9.43 -5.10
N LEU A 23 31.55 -10.19 -4.74
CA LEU A 23 31.72 -11.50 -4.12
C LEU A 23 32.34 -12.52 -5.09
N GLU A 24 31.96 -12.52 -6.36
CA GLU A 24 32.57 -13.39 -7.37
C GLU A 24 34.05 -13.11 -7.58
N LYS A 25 34.44 -11.83 -7.62
CA LYS A 25 35.85 -11.42 -7.67
C LYS A 25 36.63 -11.88 -6.43
N SER A 26 36.06 -11.68 -5.24
CA SER A 26 36.67 -12.13 -3.99
C SER A 26 36.85 -13.65 -3.96
N ARG A 27 35.87 -14.40 -4.49
CA ARG A 27 35.95 -15.86 -4.59
C ARG A 27 37.05 -16.30 -5.54
N ALA A 28 37.15 -15.68 -6.72
CA ALA A 28 38.20 -15.99 -7.69
C ALA A 28 39.60 -15.78 -7.08
N HIS A 29 39.79 -14.67 -6.36
CA HIS A 29 41.04 -14.39 -5.66
C HIS A 29 41.37 -15.44 -4.58
N TYR A 30 40.38 -15.89 -3.82
CA TYR A 30 40.58 -16.93 -2.81
C TYR A 30 40.98 -18.28 -3.43
N VAL A 31 40.37 -18.63 -4.57
CA VAL A 31 40.74 -19.85 -5.32
C VAL A 31 42.19 -19.78 -5.81
N GLU A 32 42.63 -18.62 -6.28
CA GLU A 32 44.02 -18.40 -6.69
C GLU A 32 45.01 -18.57 -5.52
N LEU A 33 44.71 -17.96 -4.36
CA LEU A 33 45.51 -18.13 -3.14
C LEU A 33 45.63 -19.59 -2.71
N MET A 34 44.51 -20.34 -2.77
CA MET A 34 44.50 -21.78 -2.46
C MET A 34 45.32 -22.61 -3.46
N GLN A 35 45.32 -22.24 -4.74
CA GLN A 35 46.15 -22.91 -5.75
C GLN A 35 47.64 -22.63 -5.55
N VAL A 36 48.02 -21.42 -5.15
CA VAL A 36 49.41 -21.07 -4.82
C VAL A 36 49.88 -21.85 -3.60
N GLN A 37 49.11 -21.87 -2.50
CA GLN A 37 49.44 -22.64 -1.29
C GLN A 37 49.53 -24.16 -1.57
N SER A 38 48.70 -24.68 -2.46
CA SER A 38 48.77 -26.10 -2.86
C SER A 38 50.02 -26.45 -3.65
N ARG A 39 50.61 -25.51 -4.40
CA ARG A 39 51.87 -25.75 -5.12
C ARG A 39 53.06 -25.79 -4.17
N GLU A 40 52.98 -25.07 -3.06
CA GLU A 40 54.03 -25.03 -2.03
C GLU A 40 53.93 -26.22 -1.04
N ASN A 41 52.73 -26.76 -0.84
CA ASN A 41 52.49 -27.94 0.00
C ASN A 41 52.30 -29.22 -0.83
N THR A 42 53.37 -29.76 -1.40
CA THR A 42 53.41 -31.13 -1.97
C THR A 42 53.45 -32.21 -0.88
N VAL A 43 52.50 -32.20 0.05
CA VAL A 43 52.22 -33.33 0.94
C VAL A 43 50.71 -33.58 0.97
N GLY A 44 50.26 -34.32 -0.04
CA GLY A 44 49.24 -35.37 0.08
C GLY A 44 47.90 -35.08 0.76
N THR A 45 47.38 -33.86 0.72
CA THR A 45 45.99 -33.61 1.15
C THR A 45 45.08 -33.37 -0.05
N ASP A 46 44.09 -34.24 -0.16
CA ASP A 46 43.23 -34.48 -1.30
C ASP A 46 42.33 -33.26 -1.59
N LEU A 47 42.76 -32.40 -2.51
CA LEU A 47 42.10 -31.15 -2.93
C LEU A 47 40.63 -31.32 -3.36
N ARG A 48 40.21 -32.54 -3.69
CA ARG A 48 38.83 -32.86 -4.07
C ARG A 48 37.83 -32.53 -2.96
N ASN A 49 38.21 -32.67 -1.70
CA ASN A 49 37.30 -32.44 -0.56
C ASN A 49 37.01 -30.94 -0.30
N VAL A 50 37.98 -30.06 -0.57
CA VAL A 50 37.81 -28.60 -0.34
C VAL A 50 36.92 -27.98 -1.41
N THR A 51 37.07 -28.39 -2.68
CA THR A 51 36.18 -27.95 -3.76
C THR A 51 34.73 -28.42 -3.60
N LEU A 52 34.52 -29.61 -3.03
CA LEU A 52 33.17 -30.13 -2.73
C LEU A 52 32.51 -29.35 -1.58
N SER A 53 33.27 -28.92 -0.57
CA SER A 53 32.76 -28.15 0.56
C SER A 53 32.30 -26.74 0.14
N LEU A 54 33.10 -26.01 -0.65
CA LEU A 54 32.72 -24.69 -1.19
C LEU A 54 31.55 -24.75 -2.19
N SER A 55 31.41 -25.87 -2.92
CA SER A 55 30.23 -26.10 -3.78
C SER A 55 28.97 -26.39 -2.98
N GLN A 56 29.07 -27.03 -1.81
CA GLN A 56 27.93 -27.25 -0.92
C GLN A 56 27.51 -25.96 -0.22
N GLU A 57 28.44 -25.12 0.24
CA GLU A 57 28.11 -23.83 0.88
C GLU A 57 27.40 -22.87 -0.08
N THR A 58 27.87 -22.78 -1.34
CA THR A 58 27.20 -21.94 -2.35
C THR A 58 25.83 -22.48 -2.75
N ALA A 59 25.63 -23.80 -2.74
CA ALA A 59 24.31 -24.41 -2.94
C ALA A 59 23.36 -24.12 -1.78
N VAL A 60 23.84 -24.06 -0.53
CA VAL A 60 23.03 -23.67 0.63
C VAL A 60 22.63 -22.20 0.56
N ILE A 61 23.54 -21.30 0.17
CA ILE A 61 23.23 -19.87 0.01
C ILE A 61 22.24 -19.65 -1.14
N ASN A 62 22.46 -20.25 -2.31
CA ASN A 62 21.50 -20.15 -3.42
C ASN A 62 20.14 -20.76 -3.06
N ARG A 63 20.12 -21.86 -2.32
CA ARG A 63 18.86 -22.44 -1.82
C ARG A 63 18.19 -21.52 -0.80
N ALA A 64 18.94 -20.86 0.09
CA ALA A 64 18.43 -19.92 1.08
C ALA A 64 17.91 -18.61 0.45
N VAL A 65 18.57 -18.12 -0.60
CA VAL A 65 18.11 -16.95 -1.37
C VAL A 65 16.85 -17.32 -2.16
N ILE A 66 16.85 -18.44 -2.88
CA ILE A 66 15.68 -18.90 -3.65
C ILE A 66 14.52 -19.25 -2.71
N SER A 67 14.78 -19.86 -1.53
CA SER A 67 13.74 -20.17 -0.54
C SER A 67 13.27 -18.93 0.22
N GLY A 68 14.17 -17.98 0.52
CA GLY A 68 13.84 -16.69 1.12
C GLY A 68 12.95 -15.87 0.21
N TRP A 69 13.20 -15.90 -1.10
CA TRP A 69 12.34 -15.25 -2.10
C TRP A 69 11.01 -16.00 -2.29
N LYS A 70 11.00 -17.33 -2.10
CA LYS A 70 9.76 -18.13 -2.05
C LYS A 70 8.95 -17.88 -0.77
N GLN A 71 9.60 -17.64 0.37
CA GLN A 71 8.98 -17.32 1.67
C GLN A 71 8.46 -15.88 1.70
N LEU A 72 9.23 -14.90 1.22
CA LEU A 72 8.75 -13.53 0.97
C LEU A 72 7.61 -13.53 -0.05
N GLY A 73 7.71 -14.34 -1.10
CA GLY A 73 6.64 -14.54 -2.07
C GLY A 73 5.41 -15.29 -1.56
N SER A 74 5.47 -16.00 -0.42
CA SER A 74 4.33 -16.73 0.16
C SER A 74 3.71 -16.02 1.37
N VAL A 75 4.48 -15.20 2.08
CA VAL A 75 3.96 -14.19 3.02
C VAL A 75 3.25 -13.07 2.23
N ALA A 76 3.79 -12.65 1.08
CA ALA A 76 3.11 -11.71 0.18
C ALA A 76 1.85 -12.27 -0.51
N ARG A 77 1.74 -13.59 -0.71
CA ARG A 77 0.55 -14.23 -1.32
C ARG A 77 -0.60 -14.47 -0.36
N ARG A 78 -0.41 -14.19 0.93
CA ARG A 78 -1.49 -14.19 1.92
C ARG A 78 -1.45 -12.92 2.79
N GLY A 79 -1.04 -11.80 2.20
CA GLY A 79 -1.65 -10.55 2.62
C GLY A 79 -3.15 -10.78 2.47
N SER A 80 -3.90 -10.71 3.58
CA SER A 80 -5.36 -10.72 3.52
C SER A 80 -5.76 -9.77 2.39
N ASN A 81 -6.71 -10.13 1.53
CA ASN A 81 -7.19 -9.22 0.48
C ASN A 81 -7.46 -7.81 1.04
N ASN A 82 -7.81 -7.73 2.31
CA ASN A 82 -7.98 -6.50 3.07
C ASN A 82 -6.70 -5.65 3.19
N GLN A 83 -5.53 -6.25 3.35
CA GLN A 83 -4.26 -5.53 3.41
C GLN A 83 -3.95 -4.81 2.10
N VAL A 84 -4.15 -5.49 0.96
CA VAL A 84 -3.97 -4.88 -0.37
C VAL A 84 -4.94 -3.71 -0.57
N VAL A 85 -6.17 -3.83 -0.06
CA VAL A 85 -7.15 -2.73 -0.04
C VAL A 85 -6.65 -1.57 0.82
N TYR A 86 -6.16 -1.83 2.04
CA TYR A 86 -5.66 -0.80 2.94
C TYR A 86 -4.45 -0.06 2.36
N ASP A 87 -3.45 -0.79 1.85
CA ASP A 87 -2.25 -0.21 1.26
C ASP A 87 -2.60 0.69 0.06
N ARG A 88 -3.60 0.28 -0.74
CA ARG A 88 -4.07 1.07 -1.87
C ARG A 88 -4.85 2.32 -1.45
N VAL A 89 -5.74 2.19 -0.46
CA VAL A 89 -6.48 3.35 0.08
C VAL A 89 -5.52 4.36 0.73
N LEU A 90 -4.53 3.87 1.47
CA LEU A 90 -3.50 4.70 2.11
C LEU A 90 -2.74 5.52 1.06
N LYS A 91 -2.24 4.90 -0.01
CA LYS A 91 -1.60 5.62 -1.12
C LYS A 91 -2.48 6.70 -1.76
N VAL A 92 -3.78 6.45 -1.88
CA VAL A 92 -4.71 7.45 -2.43
C VAL A 92 -4.82 8.61 -1.44
N LEU A 93 -5.07 8.34 -0.17
CA LEU A 93 -5.23 9.39 0.84
C LEU A 93 -3.93 10.16 1.13
N GLU A 94 -2.74 9.58 0.90
CA GLU A 94 -1.47 10.31 0.96
C GLU A 94 -1.32 11.35 -0.16
N THR A 95 -2.06 11.21 -1.26
CA THR A 95 -1.98 12.13 -2.42
C THR A 95 -2.95 13.32 -2.30
N PHE A 96 -3.97 13.23 -1.43
CA PHE A 96 -5.01 14.25 -1.28
C PHE A 96 -4.99 14.85 0.12
N GLU A 97 -4.95 16.18 0.19
CA GLU A 97 -5.07 16.90 1.47
C GLU A 97 -6.53 16.99 1.95
N GLU A 98 -7.49 16.86 1.03
CA GLU A 98 -8.92 16.92 1.31
C GLU A 98 -9.55 15.53 1.55
N PRO A 99 -10.68 15.45 2.29
CA PRO A 99 -11.40 14.19 2.46
C PRO A 99 -11.84 13.57 1.13
N VAL A 100 -11.52 12.29 0.95
CA VAL A 100 -11.85 11.55 -0.28
C VAL A 100 -13.12 10.73 -0.07
N SER A 101 -14.09 10.89 -0.96
CA SER A 101 -15.36 10.16 -0.88
C SER A 101 -15.15 8.65 -1.02
N THR A 102 -15.99 7.84 -0.35
CA THR A 102 -15.94 6.37 -0.50
C THR A 102 -16.14 5.93 -1.96
N ALA A 103 -16.89 6.71 -2.75
CA ALA A 103 -17.13 6.40 -4.16
C ALA A 103 -15.86 6.54 -5.01
N ASP A 104 -15.03 7.53 -4.71
CA ASP A 104 -13.77 7.77 -5.42
C ASP A 104 -12.70 6.76 -5.00
N LEU A 105 -12.65 6.40 -3.71
CA LEU A 105 -11.80 5.31 -3.22
C LEU A 105 -12.14 3.98 -3.91
N LEU A 106 -13.43 3.63 -4.02
CA LEU A 106 -13.86 2.45 -4.77
C LEU A 106 -13.48 2.50 -6.24
N ARG A 107 -13.60 3.67 -6.88
CA ARG A 107 -13.21 3.86 -8.27
C ARG A 107 -11.71 3.62 -8.46
N SER A 108 -10.88 4.14 -7.54
CA SER A 108 -9.42 3.95 -7.54
C SER A 108 -9.01 2.49 -7.31
N LEU A 109 -9.72 1.76 -6.44
CA LEU A 109 -9.50 0.33 -6.20
C LEU A 109 -9.84 -0.51 -7.44
N ARG A 110 -10.98 -0.23 -8.10
CA ARG A 110 -11.36 -0.90 -9.35
C ARG A 110 -10.39 -0.61 -10.48
N ALA A 111 -9.91 0.64 -10.60
CA ALA A 111 -8.89 1.00 -11.58
C ALA A 111 -7.57 0.24 -11.37
N ALA A 112 -7.29 -0.24 -10.15
CA ALA A 112 -6.15 -1.07 -9.81
C ALA A 112 -6.44 -2.59 -9.88
N ASN A 113 -7.60 -3.00 -10.42
CA ASN A 113 -8.07 -4.39 -10.44
C ASN A 113 -8.19 -5.03 -9.04
N ILE A 114 -8.48 -4.23 -8.01
CA ILE A 114 -8.73 -4.72 -6.65
C ILE A 114 -10.25 -4.73 -6.42
N GLU A 115 -10.81 -5.93 -6.34
CA GLU A 115 -12.24 -6.12 -6.06
C GLU A 115 -12.49 -6.28 -4.56
N ILE A 116 -13.44 -5.50 -4.04
CA ILE A 116 -13.96 -5.68 -2.69
C ILE A 116 -15.16 -6.62 -2.77
N GLY A 117 -15.08 -7.76 -2.07
CA GLY A 117 -16.18 -8.70 -1.97
C GLY A 117 -17.38 -8.18 -1.16
N GLY A 118 -18.47 -8.94 -1.20
CA GLY A 118 -19.71 -8.65 -0.46
C GLY A 118 -20.83 -8.11 -1.36
N LYS A 119 -22.05 -8.05 -0.81
CA LYS A 119 -23.26 -7.61 -1.53
C LYS A 119 -23.25 -6.11 -1.85
N ASP A 120 -22.67 -5.30 -0.96
CA ASP A 120 -22.50 -3.87 -1.13
C ASP A 120 -21.03 -3.49 -0.85
N PRO A 121 -20.20 -3.32 -1.89
CA PRO A 121 -18.77 -3.04 -1.72
C PRO A 121 -18.52 -1.69 -1.06
N ARG A 122 -19.44 -0.72 -1.15
CA ARG A 122 -19.31 0.59 -0.51
C ARG A 122 -19.47 0.48 0.99
N ASN A 123 -20.46 -0.29 1.44
CA ASN A 123 -20.66 -0.57 2.85
C ASN A 123 -19.50 -1.41 3.41
N THR A 124 -19.06 -2.45 2.68
CA THR A 124 -17.91 -3.27 3.08
C THR A 124 -16.63 -2.43 3.22
N LEU A 125 -16.32 -1.57 2.25
CA LEU A 125 -15.16 -0.67 2.34
C LEU A 125 -15.27 0.25 3.55
N SER A 126 -16.44 0.87 3.76
CA SER A 126 -16.64 1.77 4.89
C SER A 126 -16.47 1.06 6.23
N ALA A 127 -16.98 -0.17 6.37
CA ALA A 127 -16.79 -0.99 7.55
C ALA A 127 -15.31 -1.32 7.77
N MET A 128 -14.59 -1.74 6.73
CA MET A 128 -13.15 -2.01 6.80
C MET A 128 -12.37 -0.78 7.28
N LEU A 129 -12.57 0.37 6.64
CA LEU A 129 -11.87 1.61 6.99
C LEU A 129 -12.21 2.08 8.41
N SER A 130 -13.47 1.95 8.84
CA SER A 130 -13.88 2.32 10.21
C SER A 130 -13.24 1.47 11.30
N THR A 131 -12.85 0.24 10.99
CA THR A 131 -12.20 -0.68 11.95
C THR A 131 -10.71 -0.37 12.10
N SER A 132 -10.12 0.31 11.12
CA SER A 132 -8.70 0.64 11.13
C SER A 132 -8.43 1.96 11.85
N PRO A 133 -7.44 2.01 12.77
CA PRO A 133 -7.08 3.24 13.47
C PRO A 133 -6.36 4.27 12.57
N LEU A 134 -5.98 3.89 11.35
CA LEU A 134 -5.24 4.76 10.41
C LEU A 134 -6.13 5.78 9.70
N PHE A 135 -7.43 5.50 9.60
CA PHE A 135 -8.36 6.32 8.83
C PHE A 135 -9.35 7.04 9.74
N GLN A 136 -9.72 8.25 9.34
CA GLN A 136 -10.73 9.05 10.00
C GLN A 136 -11.91 9.28 9.07
N SER A 137 -13.12 9.06 9.58
CA SER A 137 -14.35 9.38 8.86
C SER A 137 -14.74 10.83 9.10
N ASN A 138 -14.98 11.58 8.02
CA ASN A 138 -15.47 12.96 8.01
C ASN A 138 -16.94 13.02 7.57
N GLY A 139 -17.71 11.96 7.85
CA GLY A 139 -19.14 11.89 7.51
C GLY A 139 -19.40 11.90 6.01
N ARG A 140 -20.14 12.91 5.51
CA ARG A 140 -20.46 13.03 4.07
C ARG A 140 -19.28 13.48 3.23
N ALA A 141 -18.28 14.12 3.83
CA ALA A 141 -17.09 14.59 3.13
C ALA A 141 -16.21 13.42 2.68
N GLY A 142 -16.16 12.33 3.45
CA GLY A 142 -15.41 11.12 3.08
C GLY A 142 -14.38 10.72 4.14
N TRP A 143 -13.21 10.27 3.70
CA TRP A 143 -12.15 9.71 4.53
C TRP A 143 -10.86 10.51 4.43
N THR A 144 -10.14 10.65 5.55
CA THR A 144 -8.78 11.20 5.63
C THR A 144 -7.86 10.26 6.39
N LEU A 145 -6.54 10.48 6.29
CA LEU A 145 -5.58 9.86 7.19
C LEU A 145 -5.62 10.55 8.55
N ARG A 146 -5.50 9.75 9.61
CA ARG A 146 -5.45 10.27 10.98
C ARG A 146 -4.05 10.82 11.26
N THR A 147 -3.94 12.11 11.56
CA THR A 147 -2.66 12.82 11.77
C THR A 147 -1.98 12.52 13.11
N ASP A 148 -2.71 11.95 14.05
CA ASP A 148 -2.25 11.65 15.41
C ASP A 148 -1.55 10.29 15.55
N ASN A 149 -1.43 9.51 14.47
CA ASN A 149 -0.79 8.20 14.55
C ASN A 149 0.76 8.35 14.49
N PRO A 150 1.50 8.03 15.58
CA PRO A 150 2.95 8.24 15.66
C PRO A 150 3.76 7.41 14.63
N SER A 151 3.16 6.41 14.00
CA SER A 151 3.84 5.56 13.01
C SER A 151 4.22 6.26 11.70
N HIS A 152 3.62 7.40 11.36
CA HIS A 152 3.94 8.16 10.14
C HIS A 152 4.89 9.35 10.33
N ARG A 153 5.37 9.60 11.56
CA ARG A 153 6.24 10.76 11.87
C ARG A 153 7.71 10.59 11.44
N ASN A 154 8.05 9.52 10.72
CA ASN A 154 9.40 9.25 10.22
C ASN A 154 9.60 9.64 8.75
N ALA A 155 8.60 10.21 8.07
CA ALA A 155 8.89 10.94 6.84
C ALA A 155 9.77 12.13 7.23
N PRO A 156 10.97 12.31 6.63
CA PRO A 156 11.77 13.49 6.86
C PRO A 156 10.90 14.67 6.44
N SER A 157 10.35 15.35 7.44
CA SER A 157 9.69 16.63 7.29
C SER A 157 10.67 17.48 6.51
N GLU A 158 10.40 17.62 5.22
CA GLU A 158 11.11 18.53 4.34
C GLU A 158 11.01 19.86 5.06
N ALA A 159 12.12 20.23 5.69
CA ALA A 159 12.22 21.44 6.47
C ALA A 159 11.85 22.53 5.48
N LYS A 160 10.66 23.11 5.64
CA LYS A 160 10.36 24.38 4.99
C LYS A 160 11.57 25.25 5.32
N PRO A 161 12.34 25.71 4.33
CA PRO A 161 13.39 26.67 4.60
C PRO A 161 12.71 27.79 5.37
N ASP A 162 13.27 28.09 6.53
CA ASP A 162 12.94 29.20 7.39
C ASP A 162 13.26 30.46 6.58
N VAL A 163 12.39 30.78 5.63
CA VAL A 163 12.38 32.05 4.94
C VAL A 163 11.67 32.97 5.92
N GLU A 164 12.49 33.68 6.69
CA GLU A 164 12.12 34.91 7.35
C GLU A 164 11.65 35.90 6.28
N GLU A 165 10.43 35.72 5.77
CA GLU A 165 9.72 36.74 5.02
C GLU A 165 9.27 37.78 6.06
N GLU A 166 10.13 38.79 6.26
CA GLU A 166 9.73 40.11 6.74
C GLU A 166 8.62 40.64 5.82
N PHE A 167 7.38 40.26 6.11
CA PHE A 167 6.21 40.83 5.46
C PHE A 167 5.90 42.16 6.16
N GLU A 168 6.59 43.21 5.70
CA GLU A 168 6.24 44.59 6.02
C GLU A 168 4.81 44.88 5.56
N GLY A 169 3.92 45.02 6.54
CA GLY A 169 2.78 45.93 6.54
C GLY A 169 2.01 46.10 5.23
N PHE A 170 1.07 45.18 4.97
CA PHE A 170 -0.06 45.54 4.11
C PHE A 170 -1.19 46.06 5.00
N ALA A 171 -1.39 47.38 4.93
CA ALA A 171 -2.44 48.09 5.63
C ALA A 171 -3.82 47.49 5.31
N GLU A 172 -4.54 47.18 6.38
CA GLU A 172 -5.95 46.81 6.40
C GLU A 172 -6.76 47.97 5.79
N PRO A 173 -7.43 47.80 4.63
CA PRO A 173 -8.43 48.74 4.20
C PRO A 173 -9.69 48.49 5.02
N ASP A 174 -10.10 49.50 5.79
CA ASP A 174 -11.45 49.62 6.36
C ASP A 174 -12.48 49.49 5.23
N GLU A 175 -13.03 48.29 5.02
CA GLU A 175 -14.23 48.13 4.21
C GLU A 175 -15.49 48.11 5.10
N PRO A 176 -16.44 49.04 4.86
CA PRO A 176 -17.62 49.21 5.68
C PRO A 176 -18.67 48.12 5.42
N ALA A 177 -19.23 47.65 6.53
CA ALA A 177 -20.64 47.39 6.80
C ALA A 177 -21.59 47.06 5.62
N GLU A 178 -22.26 45.91 5.81
CA GLU A 178 -23.65 45.63 5.42
C GLU A 178 -23.97 45.41 3.94
N VAL A 179 -24.05 44.13 3.56
CA VAL A 179 -25.06 43.68 2.60
C VAL A 179 -25.85 42.52 3.21
N ARG A 180 -26.96 42.89 3.83
CA ARG A 180 -28.14 42.04 4.01
C ARG A 180 -28.64 41.62 2.62
N THR A 181 -28.54 40.34 2.28
CA THR A 181 -29.39 39.73 1.25
C THR A 181 -30.20 38.60 1.86
N GLU A 182 -31.45 38.95 2.09
CA GLU A 182 -32.67 38.16 2.07
C GLU A 182 -32.55 36.63 2.01
N ARG A 183 -32.97 36.06 3.13
CA ARG A 183 -33.51 34.72 3.28
C ARG A 183 -34.61 34.47 2.23
N VAL A 184 -34.27 33.82 1.11
CA VAL A 184 -35.27 33.23 0.22
C VAL A 184 -35.80 31.98 0.91
N GLY A 185 -37.01 32.09 1.46
CA GLY A 185 -37.77 30.96 1.96
C GLY A 185 -38.15 30.04 0.80
N ILE A 186 -37.50 28.88 0.72
CA ILE A 186 -37.95 27.79 -0.14
C ILE A 186 -38.84 26.89 0.73
N SER A 187 -40.13 27.21 0.73
CA SER A 187 -41.18 26.34 1.23
C SER A 187 -41.19 25.06 0.40
N ASN A 188 -40.59 23.99 0.92
CA ASN A 188 -40.66 22.66 0.32
C ASN A 188 -41.94 21.96 0.82
N GLU A 189 -43.09 22.44 0.35
CA GLU A 189 -44.38 21.72 0.43
C GLU A 189 -44.52 20.81 -0.80
N HIS A 190 -44.17 19.52 -0.68
CA HIS A 190 -44.66 18.42 -1.52
C HIS A 190 -43.86 17.15 -1.16
N ARG A 191 -44.39 15.95 -0.93
CA ARG A 191 -45.74 15.38 -1.10
C ARG A 191 -45.73 14.12 -0.24
N VAL A 192 -46.73 13.94 0.62
CA VAL A 192 -46.99 12.66 1.29
C VAL A 192 -47.50 11.69 0.23
N ALA A 193 -46.72 10.66 -0.10
CA ALA A 193 -47.23 9.53 -0.86
C ALA A 193 -48.11 8.67 0.06
N PRO A 194 -49.30 8.23 -0.40
CA PRO A 194 -50.19 7.40 0.40
C PRO A 194 -49.62 5.99 0.64
N PRO A 195 -49.98 5.32 1.76
CA PRO A 195 -49.61 3.94 2.00
C PRO A 195 -50.38 3.04 1.03
N LEU A 196 -49.67 2.35 0.13
CA LEU A 196 -50.25 1.25 -0.63
C LEU A 196 -50.48 0.08 0.33
N ALA A 197 -51.73 0.00 0.77
CA ALA A 197 -52.30 -1.12 1.47
C ALA A 197 -52.26 -2.39 0.60
N ASN A 198 -51.89 -3.50 1.25
CA ASN A 198 -52.49 -4.83 1.12
C ASN A 198 -52.74 -5.37 -0.29
N MET A 199 -51.85 -6.25 -0.75
CA MET A 199 -52.23 -7.37 -1.62
C MET A 199 -51.31 -8.57 -1.41
N ALA A 200 -51.56 -9.29 -0.32
CA ALA A 200 -51.54 -10.75 -0.33
C ALA A 200 -52.99 -11.18 -0.66
N PRO A 201 -53.27 -12.31 -1.35
CA PRO A 201 -52.74 -13.61 -0.95
C PRO A 201 -52.48 -14.63 -2.08
N ASP A 202 -51.88 -15.74 -1.66
CA ASP A 202 -52.07 -17.10 -2.17
C ASP A 202 -51.67 -17.45 -3.61
N GLY A 203 -50.51 -18.08 -3.70
CA GLY A 203 -50.13 -19.00 -4.78
C GLY A 203 -49.59 -20.31 -4.21
N ARG A 204 -50.46 -21.08 -3.53
CA ARG A 204 -50.23 -22.52 -3.35
C ARG A 204 -50.06 -23.16 -4.73
N GLY A 205 -48.92 -23.81 -4.95
CA GLY A 205 -48.70 -24.73 -6.06
C GLY A 205 -47.90 -25.94 -5.55
N PRO A 206 -48.49 -27.15 -5.50
CA PRO A 206 -47.89 -28.31 -4.84
C PRO A 206 -47.24 -29.29 -5.85
N LEU A 207 -46.45 -30.25 -5.31
CA LEU A 207 -46.08 -31.57 -5.88
C LEU A 207 -45.10 -31.55 -7.08
N ALA A 208 -44.11 -32.42 -7.26
CA ALA A 208 -43.57 -33.63 -6.62
C ALA A 208 -42.27 -34.01 -7.41
N PRO A 209 -41.50 -35.05 -7.05
CA PRO A 209 -40.13 -35.29 -7.52
C PRO A 209 -40.07 -36.10 -8.82
N LYS A 210 -38.94 -36.04 -9.54
CA LYS A 210 -38.60 -37.00 -10.60
C LYS A 210 -37.13 -37.41 -10.52
N ASN A 211 -36.95 -38.68 -10.13
CA ASN A 211 -35.89 -39.66 -10.37
C ASN A 211 -34.42 -39.25 -10.27
#